data_AF-A0A9E4AZM7-F1
#
_entry.id   AF-A0A9E4AZM7-F1
#
_cell.length_a   1.000
_cell.length_b   1.000
_cell.length_c   1.000
_cell.angle_alpha   90.00
_cell.angle_beta   90.00
_cell.angle_gamma   90.00
#
_symmetry.space_group_name_H-M   'P 1'
#
loop_
_entity.id
_entity.type
_entity.pdbx_description
1 polymer ?
#
loop_
_entity_poly.entity_id
_entity_poly.type
_entity_poly.pdbx_seq_one_letter_code
_entity_poly.pdbx_strand_id
1 'polypeptide(L)'
;MVEQNTNENAVEAEEQTLAESGVIVNAAQMQSLDISDRFTRTKTATGWQIKLKAASRVTINFITSMRKFEITLMQDDLIERDGDDLILTRNQPADAYRSQRNVSASPLARGNERTLVSEPTEGRTV
;
A
#
# COMPACT_ATOMS: atom_id res chain seq x y z
N MET A 1 -9.31 56.26 18.12
CA MET A 1 -9.23 55.44 19.35
C MET A 1 -10.60 54.80 19.47
N VAL A 2 -10.80 53.55 19.09
CA VAL A 2 -10.22 52.35 19.70
C VAL A 2 -9.94 51.29 18.62
N GLU A 3 -8.72 50.77 18.61
CA GLU A 3 -8.32 49.54 17.91
C GLU A 3 -9.03 48.35 18.55
N GLN A 4 -9.60 47.46 17.73
CA GLN A 4 -9.75 46.05 18.11
C GLN A 4 -9.32 45.17 16.95
N ASN A 5 -8.04 44.81 17.03
CA ASN A 5 -7.44 43.57 16.52
C ASN A 5 -8.44 42.42 16.63
N THR A 6 -8.94 41.92 15.51
CA THR A 6 -9.54 40.59 15.46
C THR A 6 -8.58 39.68 14.74
N ASN A 7 -7.86 38.97 15.60
CA ASN A 7 -6.94 37.89 15.38
C ASN A 7 -7.29 37.04 14.15
N GLU A 8 -6.32 36.94 13.25
CA GLU A 8 -6.23 35.98 12.17
C GLU A 8 -6.41 34.57 12.75
N ASN A 9 -7.50 33.92 12.39
CA ASN A 9 -7.56 32.46 12.41
C ASN A 9 -7.92 32.05 10.98
N ALA A 10 -6.95 32.26 10.09
CA ALA A 10 -6.87 31.44 8.90
C ALA A 10 -6.69 30.02 9.43
N VAL A 11 -7.78 29.27 9.46
CA VAL A 11 -7.72 27.82 9.51
C VAL A 11 -7.03 27.47 8.21
N GLU A 12 -5.71 27.43 8.24
CA GLU A 12 -4.92 26.66 7.31
C GLU A 12 -5.51 25.27 7.43
N ALA A 13 -6.45 24.96 6.53
CA ALA A 13 -6.70 23.59 6.16
C ALA A 13 -5.32 23.10 5.79
N GLU A 14 -4.67 22.40 6.73
CA GLU A 14 -3.65 21.44 6.42
C GLU A 14 -4.33 20.54 5.39
N GLU A 15 -4.23 20.93 4.13
CA GLU A 15 -4.41 20.08 2.98
C GLU A 15 -3.30 19.07 3.20
N GLN A 16 -3.64 18.07 4.04
CA GLN A 16 -2.85 16.90 4.25
C GLN A 16 -2.54 16.49 2.84
N THR A 17 -1.29 16.68 2.46
CA THR A 17 -0.79 16.28 1.16
C THR A 17 -0.79 14.76 1.27
N LEU A 18 -1.98 14.18 1.13
CA LEU A 18 -2.21 12.79 0.83
C LEU A 18 -1.43 12.64 -0.46
N ALA A 19 -0.22 12.12 -0.35
CA ALA A 19 0.64 11.92 -1.49
C ALA A 19 -0.03 10.84 -2.33
N GLU A 20 -0.97 11.26 -3.18
CA GLU A 20 -1.67 10.42 -4.13
C GLU A 20 -0.62 9.96 -5.15
N SER A 21 -0.13 8.74 -4.97
CA SER A 21 0.86 8.16 -5.86
C SER A 21 0.14 7.36 -6.94
N GLY A 22 0.15 7.90 -8.15
CA GLY A 22 -0.46 7.29 -9.32
C GLY A 22 0.53 6.48 -10.16
N VAL A 23 0.10 5.35 -10.71
CA VAL A 23 0.78 4.67 -11.82
C VAL A 23 -0.15 4.68 -13.01
N ILE A 24 0.33 5.19 -14.13
CA ILE A 24 -0.41 5.17 -15.40
C ILE A 24 0.21 4.10 -16.29
N VAL A 25 -0.64 3.24 -16.82
CA VAL A 25 -0.27 2.13 -17.69
C VAL A 25 -1.09 2.23 -18.97
N ASN A 26 -0.45 2.07 -20.12
CA ASN A 26 -1.18 2.03 -21.38
C ASN A 26 -2.03 0.74 -21.47
N ALA A 27 -3.35 0.90 -21.45
CA ALA A 27 -4.33 -0.19 -21.47
C ALA A 27 -4.39 -0.90 -22.82
N ALA A 28 -3.98 -0.27 -23.93
CA ALA A 28 -3.90 -0.92 -25.24
C ALA A 28 -2.82 -2.02 -25.27
N GLN A 29 -1.80 -1.91 -24.41
CA GLN A 29 -0.75 -2.92 -24.26
C GLN A 29 -1.10 -3.98 -23.19
N MET A 30 -2.19 -3.82 -22.47
CA MET A 30 -2.62 -4.76 -21.42
C MET A 30 -3.40 -5.93 -22.02
N GLN A 31 -2.97 -7.15 -21.71
CA GLN A 31 -3.68 -8.37 -22.05
C GLN A 31 -4.74 -8.70 -21.00
N SER A 32 -4.37 -8.63 -19.73
CA SER A 32 -5.27 -8.96 -18.62
C SER A 32 -4.87 -8.24 -17.34
N LEU A 33 -5.88 -8.03 -16.49
CA LEU A 33 -5.75 -7.50 -15.13
C LEU A 33 -6.26 -8.57 -14.17
N ASP A 34 -5.41 -8.99 -13.24
CA ASP A 34 -5.75 -9.91 -12.16
C ASP A 34 -5.71 -9.17 -10.82
N ILE A 35 -6.75 -9.36 -10.00
CA ILE A 35 -6.88 -8.75 -8.67
C ILE A 35 -7.17 -9.87 -7.69
N SER A 36 -6.28 -10.05 -6.72
CA SER A 36 -6.31 -11.24 -5.84
C SER A 36 -7.39 -11.22 -4.75
N ASP A 37 -8.02 -10.07 -4.48
CA ASP A 37 -9.00 -9.91 -3.38
C ASP A 37 -10.31 -9.24 -3.84
N ARG A 38 -11.22 -8.96 -2.91
CA ARG A 38 -12.54 -8.41 -3.20
C ARG A 38 -12.45 -6.96 -3.65
N PHE A 39 -13.11 -6.68 -4.76
CA PHE A 39 -13.20 -5.36 -5.34
C PHE A 39 -14.63 -5.02 -5.76
N THR A 40 -14.91 -3.73 -5.88
CA THR A 40 -16.17 -3.22 -6.45
C THR A 40 -15.87 -2.57 -7.78
N ARG A 41 -16.51 -3.03 -8.85
CA ARG A 41 -16.40 -2.43 -10.18
C ARG A 41 -17.61 -1.56 -10.47
N THR A 42 -17.36 -0.30 -10.79
CA THR A 42 -18.35 0.68 -11.24
C THR A 42 -18.09 0.99 -12.71
N LYS A 43 -19.14 1.00 -13.54
CA LYS A 43 -19.00 1.43 -14.94
C LYS A 43 -19.03 2.96 -14.99
N THR A 44 -18.08 3.57 -15.69
CA THR A 44 -18.02 5.02 -15.92
C THR A 44 -18.49 5.34 -17.34
N ALA A 45 -18.57 6.62 -17.69
CA ALA A 45 -18.99 7.04 -19.03
C ALA A 45 -18.01 6.58 -20.13
N THR A 46 -16.72 6.57 -19.82
CA THR A 46 -15.60 6.30 -20.75
C THR A 46 -14.98 4.91 -20.55
N GLY A 47 -15.32 4.22 -19.47
CA GLY A 47 -14.78 2.90 -19.20
C GLY A 47 -15.32 2.29 -17.90
N TRP A 48 -14.42 2.01 -16.97
CA TRP A 48 -14.77 1.44 -15.68
C TRP A 48 -13.78 1.85 -14.61
N GLN A 49 -14.24 1.80 -13.38
CA GLN A 49 -13.47 2.10 -12.19
C GLN A 49 -13.63 0.93 -11.21
N ILE A 50 -12.54 0.52 -10.58
CA ILE A 50 -12.49 -0.51 -9.55
C ILE A 50 -12.01 0.14 -8.27
N LYS A 51 -12.82 0.01 -7.22
CA LYS A 51 -12.44 0.39 -5.85
C LYS A 51 -12.13 -0.87 -5.05
N LEU A 52 -10.97 -0.90 -4.43
CA LEU A 52 -10.55 -2.04 -3.61
C LEU A 52 -11.16 -1.98 -2.22
N LYS A 53 -11.68 -3.12 -1.74
CA LYS A 53 -12.27 -3.24 -0.40
C LYS A 53 -11.24 -3.61 0.67
N ALA A 54 -10.12 -4.20 0.26
CA ALA A 54 -9.02 -4.60 1.12
C ALA A 54 -7.70 -4.51 0.35
N ALA A 55 -6.58 -4.62 1.08
CA ALA A 55 -5.25 -4.66 0.48
C ALA A 55 -5.13 -5.87 -0.48
N SER A 56 -4.81 -5.59 -1.73
CA SER A 56 -4.87 -6.55 -2.84
C SER A 56 -3.60 -6.45 -3.67
N ARG A 57 -3.12 -7.60 -4.15
CA ARG A 57 -2.11 -7.65 -5.20
C ARG A 57 -2.82 -7.53 -6.55
N VAL A 58 -2.32 -6.63 -7.37
CA VAL A 58 -2.80 -6.39 -8.73
C VAL A 58 -1.70 -6.76 -9.70
N THR A 59 -2.02 -7.62 -10.65
CA THR A 59 -1.09 -8.08 -11.69
C THR A 59 -1.61 -7.67 -13.05
N ILE A 60 -0.79 -6.94 -13.78
CA ILE A 60 -1.05 -6.51 -15.15
C ILE A 60 -0.14 -7.33 -16.07
N ASN A 61 -0.75 -8.10 -16.96
CA ASN A 61 -0.03 -8.84 -18.01
C ASN A 61 -0.06 -8.03 -19.31
N PHE A 62 1.07 -7.88 -19.97
CA PHE A 62 1.17 -7.14 -21.23
C PHE A 62 1.12 -8.07 -22.44
N ILE A 63 0.54 -7.58 -23.54
CA ILE A 63 0.37 -8.35 -24.79
C ILE A 63 1.71 -8.57 -25.49
N THR A 64 2.53 -7.51 -25.57
CA THR A 64 3.73 -7.47 -26.42
C THR A 64 4.99 -7.97 -25.73
N SER A 65 4.92 -8.30 -24.45
CA SER A 65 6.09 -8.64 -23.65
C SER A 65 5.76 -9.74 -22.65
N MET A 66 6.71 -10.65 -22.41
CA MET A 66 6.65 -11.60 -21.27
C MET A 66 6.75 -10.91 -19.90
N ARG A 67 6.69 -9.59 -19.88
CA ARG A 67 6.72 -8.77 -18.66
C ARG A 67 5.33 -8.75 -18.03
N LYS A 68 5.33 -8.86 -16.72
CA LYS A 68 4.18 -8.57 -15.86
C LYS A 68 4.52 -7.39 -14.96
N PHE A 69 3.54 -6.53 -14.71
CA PHE A 69 3.65 -5.49 -13.71
C PHE A 69 2.81 -5.88 -12.50
N GLU A 70 3.45 -5.97 -11.35
CA GLU A 70 2.82 -6.39 -10.10
C GLU A 70 2.92 -5.26 -9.09
N ILE A 71 1.76 -4.89 -8.54
CA ILE A 71 1.63 -3.78 -7.60
C ILE A 71 0.69 -4.18 -6.46
N THR A 72 1.10 -3.90 -5.23
CA THR A 72 0.21 -4.00 -4.08
C THR A 72 -0.54 -2.67 -3.93
N LEU A 73 -1.85 -2.76 -3.94
CA LEU A 73 -2.76 -1.66 -3.65
C LEU A 73 -3.45 -1.93 -2.31
N MET A 74 -3.82 -0.86 -1.60
CA MET A 74 -4.43 -0.87 -0.28
C MET A 74 -5.94 -0.77 -0.35
N GLN A 75 -6.57 -0.86 0.82
CA GLN A 75 -7.96 -0.46 0.96
C GLN A 75 -8.15 0.98 0.51
N ASP A 76 -9.28 1.24 -0.16
CA ASP A 76 -9.66 2.55 -0.70
C ASP A 76 -8.85 3.04 -1.91
N ASP A 77 -7.85 2.27 -2.37
CA ASP A 77 -7.17 2.53 -3.64
C ASP A 77 -8.10 2.33 -4.83
N LEU A 78 -7.74 3.00 -5.92
CA LEU A 78 -8.52 3.07 -7.14
C LEU A 78 -7.75 2.53 -8.34
N ILE A 79 -8.45 1.78 -9.19
CA ILE A 79 -7.99 1.41 -10.52
C ILE A 79 -9.04 1.91 -11.50
N GLU A 80 -8.71 2.85 -12.35
CA GLU A 80 -9.60 3.41 -13.35
C GLU A 80 -9.09 3.07 -14.75
N ARG A 81 -10.00 2.72 -15.65
CA ARG A 81 -9.74 2.64 -17.07
C ARG A 81 -10.50 3.75 -17.78
N ASP A 82 -9.75 4.65 -18.39
CA ASP A 82 -10.25 5.72 -19.24
C ASP A 82 -9.70 5.49 -20.66
N GLY A 83 -10.54 4.95 -21.55
CA GLY A 83 -10.13 4.60 -22.91
C GLY A 83 -8.93 3.63 -22.98
N ASP A 84 -7.81 4.16 -23.46
CA ASP A 84 -6.52 3.47 -23.64
C ASP A 84 -5.55 3.65 -22.48
N ASP A 85 -5.96 4.34 -21.40
CA ASP A 85 -5.17 4.51 -20.20
C ASP A 85 -5.78 3.75 -19.02
N LEU A 86 -4.91 3.10 -18.25
CA LEU A 86 -5.22 2.47 -16.97
C LEU A 86 -4.49 3.24 -15.88
N ILE A 87 -5.24 3.90 -15.01
CA ILE A 87 -4.75 4.71 -13.91
C ILE A 87 -4.91 3.92 -12.61
N LEU A 88 -3.83 3.75 -11.86
CA LEU A 88 -3.82 3.15 -10.53
C LEU A 88 -3.50 4.25 -9.53
N THR A 89 -4.48 4.66 -8.74
CA THR A 89 -4.33 5.71 -7.73
C THR A 89 -4.20 5.10 -6.35
N ARG A 90 -3.10 5.40 -5.68
CA ARG A 90 -2.88 5.06 -4.27
C ARG A 90 -3.31 6.22 -3.40
N ASN A 91 -4.30 5.97 -2.55
CA ASN A 91 -4.88 6.99 -1.67
C ASN A 91 -4.18 7.04 -0.29
N GLN A 92 -3.25 6.11 -0.04
CA GLN A 92 -2.47 6.07 1.20
C GLN A 92 -1.04 6.61 1.01
N PRO A 93 -0.43 7.19 2.06
CA PRO A 93 0.97 7.60 2.01
C PRO A 93 1.89 6.41 1.75
N ALA A 94 2.99 6.66 1.04
CA ALA A 94 3.94 5.61 0.63
C ALA A 94 4.48 4.77 1.81
N ASP A 95 4.54 5.34 3.02
CA ASP A 95 4.92 4.65 4.26
C ASP A 95 4.00 3.48 4.64
N ALA A 96 2.69 3.59 4.36
CA ALA A 96 1.74 2.49 4.61
C ALA A 96 2.07 1.25 3.76
N TYR A 97 2.51 1.46 2.51
CA TYR A 97 2.96 0.38 1.62
C TYR A 97 4.33 -0.18 1.99
N ARG A 98 5.18 0.57 2.70
CA ARG A 98 6.46 0.07 3.21
C ARG A 98 6.26 -0.91 4.36
N SER A 99 5.38 -0.58 5.30
CA SER A 99 5.10 -1.44 6.47
C SER A 99 4.56 -2.82 6.09
N GLN A 100 3.78 -2.93 5.01
CA GLN A 100 3.32 -4.24 4.49
C GLN A 100 4.39 -5.04 3.76
N ARG A 101 5.45 -4.40 3.24
CA ARG A 101 6.60 -5.10 2.65
C ARG A 101 7.53 -5.66 3.74
N ASN A 102 7.44 -5.12 4.96
CA ASN A 102 8.33 -5.41 6.09
C ASN A 102 7.86 -6.53 7.02
N VAL A 103 6.77 -7.26 6.72
CA VAL A 103 6.41 -8.49 7.48
C VAL A 103 7.35 -9.67 7.20
N SER A 104 8.32 -9.51 6.31
CA SER A 104 9.50 -10.39 6.22
C SER A 104 10.72 -9.72 6.88
N ALA A 105 10.57 -9.19 8.09
CA ALA A 105 11.72 -8.95 8.95
C ALA A 105 12.38 -10.31 9.21
N SER A 106 13.54 -10.51 8.59
CA SER A 106 14.33 -11.73 8.62
C SER A 106 14.45 -12.32 10.03
N PRO A 107 14.34 -13.66 10.21
CA PRO A 107 14.59 -14.30 11.51
C PRO A 107 16.06 -14.21 11.96
N LEU A 108 16.94 -13.59 11.16
CA LEU A 108 18.37 -13.41 11.44
C LEU A 108 18.66 -12.33 12.49
N ALA A 109 17.64 -11.60 12.96
CA ALA A 109 17.76 -10.67 14.09
C ALA A 109 17.39 -11.29 15.45
N ARG A 110 17.33 -12.63 15.58
CA ARG A 110 17.42 -13.28 16.90
C ARG A 110 18.89 -13.39 17.29
N GLY A 111 19.38 -12.31 17.90
CA GLY A 111 20.63 -12.33 18.64
C GLY A 111 20.64 -13.49 19.64
N ASN A 112 21.55 -14.43 19.42
CA ASN A 112 22.40 -15.06 20.42
C ASN A 112 21.96 -14.99 21.92
N GLU A 113 20.84 -15.61 22.29
CA GLU A 113 20.67 -16.11 23.65
C GLU A 113 21.44 -17.44 23.76
N ARG A 114 22.73 -17.27 24.05
CA ARG A 114 23.69 -18.32 24.36
C ARG A 114 23.14 -19.18 25.50
N THR A 115 22.88 -20.44 25.18
CA THR A 115 22.66 -21.56 26.11
C THR A 115 23.57 -21.42 27.33
N LEU A 116 23.03 -21.03 28.48
CA LEU A 116 23.67 -21.27 29.75
C LEU A 116 23.32 -22.71 30.14
N VAL A 117 24.36 -23.51 30.05
CA VAL A 117 24.46 -24.92 30.40
C VAL A 117 23.82 -25.17 31.78
N SER A 118 22.92 -26.14 31.87
CA SER A 118 22.54 -26.71 33.16
C SER A 118 23.74 -27.52 33.66
N GLU A 119 24.43 -27.03 34.68
CA GLU A 119 25.41 -27.84 35.42
C GLU A 119 24.67 -28.95 36.19
N PRO A 120 25.14 -30.21 36.13
CA PRO A 120 24.73 -31.24 37.07
C PRO A 120 25.65 -31.14 38.30
N THR A 121 25.08 -30.86 39.48
CA THR A 121 25.81 -31.08 40.73
C THR A 121 24.97 -31.98 41.62
N GLU A 122 25.35 -33.26 41.62
CA GLU A 122 24.98 -34.23 42.64
C GLU A 122 25.38 -33.75 44.04
N GLY A 123 24.52 -34.05 45.02
CA GLY A 123 24.94 -34.38 46.38
C GLY A 123 24.89 -33.26 47.42
N ARG A 124 23.77 -33.17 48.17
CA ARG A 124 23.79 -32.96 49.64
C ARG A 124 22.40 -33.18 50.26
N THR A 125 22.18 -34.37 50.82
CA THR A 125 21.14 -34.58 51.84
C THR A 125 21.83 -34.58 53.20
N VAL A 126 21.29 -33.78 54.10
CA VAL A 126 21.63 -33.72 55.54
C VAL A 126 21.00 -34.88 56.30
#